data_AF-A0A174NQX7-F1
#
_entry.id   AF-A0A174NQX7-F1
#
_cell.length_a   1.000
_cell.length_b   1.000
_cell.length_c   1.000
_cell.angle_alpha   90.00
_cell.angle_beta   90.00
_cell.angle_gamma   90.00
#
_symmetry.space_group_name_H-M   'P 1'
#
loop_
_entity.id
_entity.type
_entity.pdbx_description
1 polymer ?
#
loop_
_entity_poly.entity_id
_entity_poly.type
_entity_poly.pdbx_seq_one_letter_code
_entity_poly.pdbx_strand_id
1 'polypeptide(L)'
;MLNEWKEFQDYTGTVNYTARNKQDTTYLGRFTFDTILDFEGLNRVLAILARGFLFHNEDGGLVKAPRERIDYAKRGLCAWCSVPDSKKATPREAWQFGSDFGELHVDFPGLVEENGNGWFHRHVHRVEAFVRENPERVSSSAQKKCSAIEKGFDQAWRDKVIQMQIPLFAPTTKGQWGLRFDSCLAQALELGPLRNEGPELSPALVEQLRTLAPKGVSLDMVKTLVSYYLANKPEDSDWVVLPVANFDAYFGTTSFGRKYLKQIPETIMERSETGFGLCRYRLGEGIVIES
;
A
#
# COMPACT_ATOMS: atom_id res chain seq x y z
N MET A 1 4.41 -6.75 -4.79
CA MET A 1 3.79 -7.72 -3.86
C MET A 1 4.83 -8.64 -3.25
N LEU A 2 5.51 -9.47 -4.05
CA LEU A 2 6.61 -10.34 -3.57
C LEU A 2 7.97 -9.64 -3.61
N ASN A 3 8.24 -8.90 -4.70
CA ASN A 3 9.34 -7.94 -4.74
C ASN A 3 8.87 -6.66 -4.03
N GLU A 4 9.29 -6.52 -2.77
CA GLU A 4 8.92 -5.42 -1.87
C GLU A 4 9.79 -4.19 -2.12
N TRP A 5 11.05 -4.36 -2.56
CA TRP A 5 11.88 -3.23 -2.98
C TRP A 5 11.30 -2.52 -4.20
N LYS A 6 10.84 -3.28 -5.20
CA LYS A 6 10.13 -2.71 -6.35
C LYS A 6 8.82 -2.04 -5.93
N GLU A 7 8.12 -2.60 -4.96
CA GLU A 7 6.90 -2.00 -4.40
C GLU A 7 7.21 -0.66 -3.71
N PHE A 8 8.31 -0.56 -2.96
CA PHE A 8 8.81 0.70 -2.41
C PHE A 8 9.13 1.74 -3.51
N GLN A 9 9.82 1.31 -4.57
CA GLN A 9 10.11 2.18 -5.72
C GLN A 9 8.83 2.64 -6.44
N ASP A 10 7.82 1.79 -6.53
CA ASP A 10 6.52 2.17 -7.13
C ASP A 10 5.77 3.22 -6.28
N TYR A 11 6.06 3.30 -4.98
CA TYR A 11 5.49 4.29 -4.06
C TYR A 11 6.31 5.57 -3.90
N THR A 12 7.53 5.63 -4.44
CA THR A 12 8.45 6.77 -4.25
C THR A 12 8.97 7.34 -5.56
N GLY A 13 8.94 6.55 -6.64
CA GLY A 13 9.40 6.92 -7.96
C GLY A 13 8.34 7.58 -8.83
N THR A 14 8.60 7.60 -10.14
CA THR A 14 7.68 8.17 -11.13
C THR A 14 6.59 7.17 -11.53
N VAL A 15 5.36 7.64 -11.66
CA VAL A 15 4.22 6.85 -12.17
C VAL A 15 3.97 7.18 -13.63
N ASN A 16 3.77 6.15 -14.45
CA ASN A 16 3.37 6.28 -15.85
C ASN A 16 1.85 6.25 -15.96
N TYR A 17 1.22 7.43 -16.05
CA TYR A 17 -0.23 7.57 -16.16
C TYR A 17 -0.70 7.16 -17.56
N THR A 18 -1.23 5.95 -17.68
CA THR A 18 -1.69 5.38 -18.96
C THR A 18 -2.94 4.53 -18.77
N ALA A 19 -3.73 4.40 -19.84
CA ALA A 19 -4.89 3.50 -19.88
C ALA A 19 -5.08 2.99 -21.32
N ARG A 20 -5.07 1.67 -21.51
CA ARG A 20 -5.30 1.05 -22.82
C ARG A 20 -6.79 0.95 -23.17
N ASN A 21 -7.65 0.84 -22.17
CA ASN A 21 -9.10 0.75 -22.29
C ASN A 21 -9.76 1.11 -20.95
N LYS A 22 -11.10 1.14 -20.92
CA LYS A 22 -11.89 1.56 -19.73
C LYS A 22 -11.75 0.65 -18.51
N GLN A 23 -11.23 -0.57 -18.69
CA GLN A 23 -10.95 -1.53 -17.62
C GLN A 23 -9.51 -1.42 -17.11
N ASP A 24 -8.62 -0.77 -17.87
CA ASP A 24 -7.23 -0.56 -17.51
C ASP A 24 -7.11 0.55 -16.47
N THR A 25 -6.66 0.18 -15.27
CA THR A 25 -6.48 1.11 -14.15
C THR A 25 -5.02 1.45 -13.88
N THR A 26 -4.12 1.20 -14.83
CA THR A 26 -2.66 1.45 -14.69
C THR A 26 -2.35 2.88 -14.28
N TYR A 27 -3.18 3.86 -14.68
CA TYR A 27 -3.03 5.26 -14.27
C TYR A 27 -3.16 5.48 -12.75
N LEU A 28 -3.72 4.54 -11.99
CA LEU A 28 -3.74 4.58 -10.51
C LEU A 28 -2.42 4.11 -9.88
N GLY A 29 -1.43 3.68 -10.68
CA GLY A 29 -0.18 3.13 -10.17
C GLY A 29 -0.42 1.89 -9.30
N ARG A 30 0.15 1.89 -8.09
CA ARG A 30 -0.01 0.82 -7.08
C ARG A 30 -1.12 1.12 -6.07
N PHE A 31 -2.15 1.84 -6.49
CA PHE A 31 -3.30 2.18 -5.65
C PHE A 31 -4.61 1.75 -6.30
N THR A 32 -5.64 1.65 -5.47
CA THR A 32 -7.03 1.58 -5.93
C THR A 32 -7.74 2.87 -5.57
N PHE A 33 -8.90 3.12 -6.17
CA PHE A 33 -9.74 4.23 -5.70
C PHE A 33 -10.17 4.07 -4.24
N ASP A 34 -10.36 2.85 -3.75
CA ASP A 34 -10.75 2.59 -2.36
C ASP A 34 -9.55 2.92 -1.43
N THR A 35 -8.31 2.77 -1.90
CA THR A 35 -7.12 3.29 -1.21
C THR A 35 -7.08 4.82 -1.17
N ILE A 36 -7.46 5.49 -2.25
CA ILE A 36 -7.42 6.97 -2.32
C ILE A 36 -8.53 7.61 -1.49
N LEU A 37 -9.75 7.07 -1.58
CA LEU A 37 -10.94 7.66 -0.94
C LEU A 37 -11.12 7.21 0.51
N ASP A 38 -10.86 5.93 0.79
CA ASP A 38 -11.18 5.30 2.09
C ASP A 38 -9.92 4.90 2.87
N PHE A 39 -8.73 5.14 2.31
CA PHE A 39 -7.43 4.78 2.88
C PHE A 39 -7.23 3.26 3.09
N GLU A 40 -7.96 2.42 2.34
CA GLU A 40 -7.82 0.97 2.40
C GLU A 40 -6.45 0.49 1.90
N GLY A 41 -5.83 -0.44 2.62
CA GLY A 41 -4.51 -0.99 2.29
C GLY A 41 -3.33 -0.05 2.57
N LEU A 42 -3.59 1.17 3.07
CA LEU A 42 -2.54 2.15 3.36
C LEU A 42 -1.55 1.68 4.44
N ASN A 43 -1.98 0.79 5.34
CA ASN A 43 -1.08 0.22 6.35
C ASN A 43 0.10 -0.53 5.71
N ARG A 44 -0.15 -1.33 4.66
CA ARG A 44 0.93 -2.01 3.94
C ARG A 44 1.83 -1.02 3.23
N VAL A 45 1.26 0.00 2.58
CA VAL A 45 2.04 1.03 1.88
C VAL A 45 3.01 1.72 2.84
N LEU A 46 2.51 2.19 3.99
CA LEU A 46 3.34 2.84 5.00
C LEU A 46 4.36 1.89 5.63
N ALA A 47 4.02 0.61 5.82
CA ALA A 47 4.98 -0.40 6.29
C ALA A 47 6.11 -0.65 5.27
N ILE A 48 5.80 -0.70 3.97
CA ILE A 48 6.80 -0.82 2.91
C ILE A 48 7.71 0.42 2.88
N LEU A 49 7.12 1.62 2.96
CA LEU A 49 7.88 2.87 3.03
C LEU A 49 8.78 2.92 4.26
N ALA A 50 8.26 2.61 5.44
CA ALA A 50 9.00 2.58 6.69
C ALA A 50 10.19 1.60 6.61
N ARG A 51 9.98 0.38 6.09
CA ARG A 51 11.05 -0.61 5.89
C ARG A 51 12.10 -0.12 4.91
N GLY A 52 11.71 0.51 3.80
CA GLY A 52 12.63 1.10 2.84
C GLY A 52 13.51 2.18 3.48
N PHE A 53 12.92 3.13 4.19
CA PHE A 53 13.68 4.20 4.85
C PHE A 53 14.52 3.72 6.03
N LEU A 54 14.10 2.68 6.75
CA LEU A 54 14.88 2.12 7.86
C LEU A 54 16.07 1.31 7.35
N PHE A 55 15.84 0.40 6.41
CA PHE A 55 16.79 -0.67 6.11
C PHE A 55 17.61 -0.45 4.83
N HIS A 56 17.20 0.46 3.94
CA HIS A 56 17.83 0.58 2.62
C HIS A 56 18.39 1.99 2.36
N ASN A 57 19.56 2.03 1.71
CA ASN A 57 20.08 3.21 1.02
C ASN A 57 19.28 3.45 -0.27
N GLU A 58 19.50 4.60 -0.91
CA GLU A 58 18.82 4.95 -2.17
C GLU A 58 19.10 3.97 -3.31
N ASP A 59 20.28 3.34 -3.32
CA ASP A 59 20.66 2.29 -4.28
C ASP A 59 20.02 0.92 -3.99
N GLY A 60 19.28 0.78 -2.89
CA GLY A 60 18.67 -0.45 -2.41
C GLY A 60 19.58 -1.31 -1.53
N GLY A 61 20.84 -0.92 -1.32
CA GLY A 61 21.76 -1.60 -0.43
C GLY A 61 21.34 -1.48 1.04
N LEU A 62 21.67 -2.49 1.85
CA LEU A 62 21.30 -2.50 3.27
C LEU A 62 22.13 -1.51 4.09
N VAL A 63 21.50 -0.89 5.08
CA VAL A 63 22.21 -0.08 6.08
C VAL A 63 22.71 -0.92 7.25
N LYS A 64 23.81 -0.48 7.87
CA LYS A 64 24.43 -1.20 9.00
C LYS A 64 23.64 -1.07 10.31
N ALA A 65 23.07 0.09 10.58
CA ALA A 65 22.40 0.41 11.84
C ALA A 65 20.97 0.96 11.60
N PRO A 66 20.00 0.11 11.20
CA PRO A 66 18.66 0.56 10.85
C PRO A 66 17.92 1.25 12.00
N ARG A 67 18.21 0.89 13.26
CA ARG A 67 17.61 1.53 14.44
C ARG A 67 18.03 2.99 14.63
N GLU A 68 19.19 3.39 14.12
CA GLU A 68 19.64 4.78 14.16
C GLU A 68 18.89 5.65 13.12
N ARG A 69 18.17 5.03 12.18
CA ARG A 69 17.38 5.71 11.13
C ARG A 69 15.90 5.85 11.47
N ILE A 70 15.47 5.60 12.71
CA ILE A 70 14.06 5.74 13.10
C ILE A 70 13.54 7.14 12.82
N ASP A 71 14.30 8.18 13.18
CA ASP A 71 13.92 9.57 12.90
C ASP A 71 13.87 9.85 11.39
N TYR A 72 14.91 9.43 10.66
CA TYR A 72 14.94 9.53 9.19
C TYR A 72 13.71 8.87 8.54
N ALA A 73 13.36 7.66 8.97
CA ALA A 73 12.21 6.95 8.44
C ALA A 73 10.88 7.63 8.78
N LYS A 74 10.74 8.18 9.99
CA LYS A 74 9.57 8.98 10.36
C LYS A 74 9.45 10.22 9.48
N ARG A 75 10.55 10.95 9.25
CA ARG A 75 10.59 12.12 8.37
C ARG A 75 10.27 11.75 6.91
N GLY A 76 10.76 10.61 6.42
CA GLY A 76 10.41 10.09 5.09
C GLY A 76 8.91 9.80 4.94
N LEU A 77 8.27 9.22 5.97
CA LEU A 77 6.81 9.01 5.99
C LEU A 77 6.06 10.35 6.01
N CYS A 78 6.52 11.34 6.79
CA CYS A 78 5.93 12.68 6.80
C CYS A 78 6.05 13.37 5.44
N ALA A 79 7.24 13.34 4.82
CA ALA A 79 7.48 13.93 3.49
C ALA A 79 6.59 13.28 2.42
N TRP A 80 6.48 11.94 2.43
CA TRP A 80 5.59 11.22 1.50
C TRP A 80 4.12 11.61 1.69
N CYS A 81 3.71 11.80 2.94
CA CYS A 81 2.35 12.15 3.32
C CYS A 81 1.98 13.64 3.15
N SER A 82 2.98 14.52 2.99
CA SER A 82 2.81 15.97 3.15
C SER A 82 1.65 16.56 2.34
N VAL A 83 0.89 17.44 2.99
CA VAL A 83 -0.18 18.23 2.39
C VAL A 83 0.03 19.67 2.82
N PRO A 84 0.22 20.61 1.87
CA PRO A 84 0.47 22.00 2.23
C PRO A 84 -0.68 22.55 3.05
N ASP A 85 -0.34 23.41 4.01
CA ASP A 85 -1.36 24.11 4.78
C ASP A 85 -2.14 25.04 3.85
N SER A 86 -3.43 25.21 4.14
CA SER A 86 -4.24 26.16 3.38
C SER A 86 -3.66 27.56 3.58
N LYS A 87 -3.69 28.41 2.55
CA LYS A 87 -3.22 29.82 2.65
C LYS A 87 -3.95 30.65 3.73
N LYS A 88 -5.06 30.13 4.26
CA LYS A 88 -5.88 30.74 5.31
C LYS A 88 -5.78 30.00 6.64
N ALA A 89 -4.87 29.03 6.77
CA ALA A 89 -4.72 28.27 8.00
C ALA A 89 -4.20 29.19 9.11
N THR A 90 -4.84 29.12 10.26
CA THR A 90 -4.30 29.75 11.47
C THR A 90 -2.97 29.08 11.80
N PRO A 91 -1.91 29.85 12.13
CA PRO A 91 -0.65 29.28 12.59
C PRO A 91 -0.91 28.30 13.73
N ARG A 92 -0.39 27.08 13.59
CA ARG A 92 -0.51 26.05 14.62
C ARG A 92 0.45 26.33 15.77
N GLU A 93 0.03 26.02 16.99
CA GLU A 93 0.95 26.07 18.13
C GLU A 93 1.98 24.93 18.03
N ALA A 94 3.17 25.10 18.63
CA ALA A 94 4.27 24.15 18.49
C ALA A 94 3.96 22.70 18.95
N TRP A 95 2.92 22.51 19.77
CA TRP A 95 2.46 21.20 20.24
C TRP A 95 1.42 20.55 19.32
N GLN A 96 0.89 21.27 18.32
CA GLN A 96 -0.13 20.78 17.41
C GLN A 96 0.51 20.06 16.23
N PHE A 97 0.05 18.84 15.93
CA PHE A 97 0.49 18.11 14.74
C PHE A 97 0.08 18.84 13.46
N GLY A 98 0.98 18.88 12.49
CA GLY A 98 0.83 19.49 11.17
C GLY A 98 0.54 18.48 10.07
N SER A 99 0.27 18.96 8.85
CA SER A 99 0.31 18.14 7.64
C SER A 99 1.30 18.65 6.60
N ASP A 100 1.74 19.89 6.73
CA ASP A 100 2.72 20.52 5.84
C ASP A 100 4.13 20.21 6.35
N PHE A 101 4.90 19.54 5.50
CA PHE A 101 6.28 19.15 5.76
C PHE A 101 7.19 19.61 4.60
N GLY A 102 6.90 20.75 3.98
CA GLY A 102 7.69 21.30 2.88
C GLY A 102 9.17 21.55 3.23
N GLU A 103 9.49 21.78 4.51
CA GLU A 103 10.86 21.89 5.00
C GLU A 103 11.67 20.60 4.80
N LEU A 104 11.00 19.44 4.71
CA LEU A 104 11.63 18.15 4.43
C LEU A 104 12.08 18.00 2.97
N HIS A 105 11.78 18.97 2.09
CA HIS A 105 12.25 18.95 0.70
C HIS A 105 13.77 18.85 0.60
N VAL A 106 14.50 19.46 1.54
CA VAL A 106 15.97 19.44 1.57
C VAL A 106 16.50 18.01 1.67
N ASP A 107 15.85 17.17 2.50
CA ASP A 107 16.29 15.80 2.76
C ASP A 107 15.58 14.77 1.87
N PHE A 108 14.39 15.10 1.35
CA PHE A 108 13.55 14.21 0.56
C PHE A 108 12.96 14.89 -0.69
N PRO A 109 13.80 15.40 -1.61
CA PRO A 109 13.32 16.18 -2.76
C PRO A 109 12.44 15.39 -3.73
N GLY A 110 12.59 14.05 -3.76
CA GLY A 110 11.71 13.16 -4.52
C GLY A 110 10.34 12.94 -3.88
N LEU A 111 10.23 13.10 -2.56
CA LEU A 111 9.00 12.80 -1.81
C LEU A 111 8.16 14.04 -1.57
N VAL A 112 8.75 15.19 -1.28
CA VAL A 112 8.01 16.44 -1.05
C VAL A 112 8.62 17.56 -1.89
N GLU A 113 7.76 18.36 -2.53
CA GLU A 113 8.19 19.55 -3.27
C GLU A 113 8.40 20.74 -2.32
N GLU A 114 9.14 21.77 -2.77
CA GLU A 114 9.37 23.00 -1.99
C GLU A 114 8.07 23.69 -1.53
N ASN A 115 6.99 23.48 -2.27
CA ASN A 115 5.66 24.01 -1.97
C ASN A 115 4.85 23.16 -0.96
N GLY A 116 5.47 22.15 -0.33
CA GLY A 116 4.85 21.29 0.67
C GLY A 116 4.04 20.10 0.13
N ASN A 117 3.92 19.95 -1.19
CA ASN A 117 3.16 18.83 -1.75
C ASN A 117 3.94 17.51 -1.63
N GLY A 118 3.45 16.57 -0.83
CA GLY A 118 4.00 15.23 -0.66
C GLY A 118 3.65 14.28 -1.80
N TRP A 119 4.36 13.15 -1.90
CA TRP A 119 4.30 12.26 -3.05
C TRP A 119 2.90 11.71 -3.28
N PHE A 120 2.23 11.25 -2.22
CA PHE A 120 0.88 10.69 -2.35
C PHE A 120 -0.14 11.74 -2.75
N HIS A 121 -0.05 12.93 -2.16
CA HIS A 121 -0.89 14.06 -2.52
C HIS A 121 -0.73 14.41 -4.01
N ARG A 122 0.51 14.58 -4.50
CA ARG A 122 0.79 14.82 -5.92
C ARG A 122 0.30 13.68 -6.81
N HIS A 123 0.46 12.43 -6.38
CA HIS A 123 0.02 11.27 -7.14
C HIS A 123 -1.50 11.30 -7.35
N VAL A 124 -2.29 11.58 -6.31
CA VAL A 124 -3.75 11.64 -6.38
C VAL A 124 -4.22 12.77 -7.32
N HIS A 125 -3.64 13.97 -7.20
CA HIS A 125 -3.96 15.08 -8.11
C HIS A 125 -3.60 14.77 -9.58
N ARG A 126 -2.52 14.02 -9.84
CA ARG A 126 -2.17 13.57 -11.19
C ARG A 126 -3.13 12.50 -11.72
N VAL A 127 -3.67 11.63 -10.85
CA VAL A 127 -4.75 10.69 -11.22
C VAL A 127 -5.99 11.45 -11.68
N GLU A 128 -6.38 12.50 -10.95
CA GLU A 128 -7.52 13.33 -11.32
C GLU A 128 -7.32 14.05 -12.64
N ALA A 129 -6.15 14.67 -12.83
CA ALA A 129 -5.78 15.31 -14.08
C ALA A 129 -5.87 14.31 -15.25
N PHE A 130 -5.30 13.11 -15.10
CA PHE A 130 -5.35 12.08 -16.13
C PHE A 130 -6.79 11.68 -16.48
N VAL A 131 -7.66 11.44 -15.49
CA VAL A 131 -9.06 11.06 -15.72
C VAL A 131 -9.84 12.17 -16.42
N ARG A 132 -9.58 13.44 -16.05
CA ARG A 132 -10.20 14.60 -16.67
C ARG A 132 -9.75 14.81 -18.12
N GLU A 133 -8.49 14.55 -18.42
CA GLU A 133 -7.89 14.72 -19.75
C GLU A 133 -8.22 13.55 -20.69
N ASN A 134 -8.61 12.39 -20.17
CA ASN A 134 -8.84 11.17 -20.95
C ASN A 134 -10.21 10.51 -20.67
N PRO A 135 -11.34 11.26 -20.72
CA PRO A 135 -12.65 10.77 -20.32
C PRO A 135 -13.14 9.56 -21.15
N GLU A 136 -12.69 9.42 -22.39
CA GLU A 136 -13.02 8.32 -23.28
C GLU A 136 -12.28 7.01 -22.97
N ARG A 137 -11.11 7.11 -22.31
CA ARG A 137 -10.26 5.96 -21.96
C ARG A 137 -10.56 5.37 -20.59
N VAL A 138 -11.31 6.08 -19.77
CA VAL A 138 -11.62 5.70 -18.39
C VAL A 138 -13.10 5.34 -18.23
N SER A 139 -13.43 4.54 -17.22
CA SER A 139 -14.81 4.18 -16.94
C SER A 139 -15.61 5.37 -16.38
N SER A 140 -16.93 5.38 -16.59
CA SER A 140 -17.82 6.38 -15.98
C SER A 140 -17.79 6.33 -14.45
N SER A 141 -17.52 5.17 -13.85
CA SER A 141 -17.32 5.03 -12.41
C SER A 141 -16.04 5.73 -11.96
N ALA A 142 -14.95 5.64 -12.73
CA ALA A 142 -13.69 6.32 -12.42
C ALA A 142 -13.87 7.84 -12.45
N GLN A 143 -14.61 8.37 -13.43
CA GLN A 143 -14.94 9.79 -13.51
C GLN A 143 -15.71 10.26 -12.28
N LYS A 144 -16.76 9.53 -11.87
CA LYS A 144 -17.54 9.85 -10.66
C LYS A 144 -16.68 9.85 -9.39
N LYS A 145 -15.77 8.87 -9.27
CA LYS A 145 -14.85 8.77 -8.13
C LYS A 145 -13.86 9.94 -8.11
N CYS A 146 -13.34 10.38 -9.26
CA CYS A 146 -12.49 11.57 -9.33
C CYS A 146 -13.23 12.84 -8.93
N SER A 147 -14.50 13.00 -9.30
CA SER A 147 -15.30 14.13 -8.81
C SER A 147 -15.51 14.13 -7.29
N ALA A 148 -15.35 12.99 -6.61
CA ALA A 148 -15.37 12.91 -5.15
C ALA A 148 -14.00 13.28 -4.55
N ILE A 149 -12.90 12.88 -5.19
CA ILE A 149 -11.53 13.26 -4.81
C ILE A 149 -11.41 14.79 -4.85
N GLU A 150 -11.81 15.42 -5.96
CA GLU A 150 -11.68 16.87 -6.20
C GLU A 150 -12.35 17.72 -5.11
N LYS A 151 -13.42 17.20 -4.52
CA LYS A 151 -14.23 17.91 -3.53
C LYS A 151 -13.72 17.81 -2.10
N GLY A 152 -12.94 16.78 -1.76
CA GLY A 152 -12.73 16.45 -0.36
C GLY A 152 -11.44 15.72 0.00
N PHE A 153 -10.67 15.25 -0.98
CA PHE A 153 -9.46 14.47 -0.71
C PHE A 153 -8.45 15.23 0.13
N ASP A 154 -8.11 16.47 -0.21
CA ASP A 154 -7.07 17.24 0.50
C ASP A 154 -7.38 17.38 2.00
N GLN A 155 -8.65 17.64 2.34
CA GLN A 155 -9.07 17.77 3.73
C GLN A 155 -9.07 16.42 4.43
N ALA A 156 -9.64 15.38 3.79
CA ALA A 156 -9.64 14.03 4.35
C ALA A 156 -8.21 13.51 4.58
N TRP A 157 -7.30 13.77 3.64
CA TRP A 157 -5.91 13.36 3.73
C TRP A 157 -5.16 14.16 4.78
N ARG A 158 -5.34 15.49 4.87
CA ARG A 158 -4.81 16.33 5.96
C ARG A 158 -5.22 15.80 7.34
N ASP A 159 -6.51 15.53 7.52
CA ASP A 159 -7.03 14.99 8.78
C ASP A 159 -6.44 13.62 9.10
N LYS A 160 -6.24 12.79 8.07
CA LYS A 160 -5.60 11.47 8.21
C LYS A 160 -4.13 11.58 8.60
N VAL A 161 -3.37 12.49 7.99
CA VAL A 161 -1.95 12.73 8.30
C VAL A 161 -1.78 13.23 9.73
N ILE A 162 -2.64 14.13 10.18
CA ILE A 162 -2.68 14.59 11.57
C ILE A 162 -3.00 13.41 12.50
N GLN A 163 -4.03 12.62 12.17
CA GLN A 163 -4.43 11.44 12.96
C GLN A 163 -3.28 10.44 13.12
N MET A 164 -2.49 10.18 12.08
CA MET A 164 -1.38 9.22 12.11
C MET A 164 -0.24 9.61 13.07
N GLN A 165 -0.17 10.88 13.48
CA GLN A 165 0.83 11.40 14.42
C GLN A 165 0.36 11.35 15.88
N ILE A 166 -0.95 11.25 16.13
CA ILE A 166 -1.51 11.30 17.48
C ILE A 166 -1.02 10.07 18.30
N PRO A 167 -0.44 10.28 19.50
CA PRO A 167 0.03 9.18 20.35
C PRO A 167 -1.08 8.20 20.70
N LEU A 168 -0.76 6.90 20.77
CA LEU A 168 -1.75 5.85 21.10
C LEU A 168 -2.52 6.15 22.39
N PHE A 169 -1.84 6.69 23.40
CA PHE A 169 -2.42 6.97 24.72
C PHE A 169 -3.10 8.34 24.84
N ALA A 170 -3.17 9.13 23.76
CA ALA A 170 -3.87 10.41 23.81
C ALA A 170 -5.39 10.19 23.95
N PRO A 171 -6.09 10.98 24.80
CA PRO A 171 -7.55 10.85 24.96
C PRO A 171 -8.36 11.07 23.67
N THR A 172 -7.76 11.77 22.70
CA THR A 172 -8.34 12.09 21.39
C THR A 172 -8.11 10.99 20.36
N THR A 173 -7.36 9.94 20.69
CA THR A 173 -7.08 8.82 19.78
C THR A 173 -8.37 8.06 19.49
N LYS A 174 -8.89 8.24 18.26
CA LYS A 174 -10.01 7.46 17.74
C LYS A 174 -9.59 5.98 17.60
N GLY A 175 -10.52 5.06 17.81
CA GLY A 175 -10.32 3.60 17.81
C GLY A 175 -9.75 2.97 16.53
N GLN A 176 -9.36 3.76 15.52
CA GLN A 176 -8.57 3.28 14.39
C GLN A 176 -7.10 3.11 14.80
N TRP A 177 -6.81 2.07 15.57
CA TRP A 177 -5.49 1.84 16.16
C TRP A 177 -4.40 1.46 15.15
N GLY A 178 -4.77 1.03 13.94
CA GLY A 178 -3.84 0.40 12.98
C GLY A 178 -2.91 1.35 12.23
N LEU A 179 -3.38 2.55 11.86
CA LEU A 179 -2.63 3.45 10.96
C LEU A 179 -2.04 4.64 11.74
N ARG A 180 -0.81 4.46 12.25
CA ARG A 180 0.00 5.51 12.89
C ARG A 180 1.46 5.35 12.47
N PHE A 181 2.22 6.43 12.42
CA PHE A 181 3.63 6.37 12.05
C PHE A 181 4.43 5.47 12.99
N ASP A 182 4.25 5.61 14.30
CA ASP A 182 4.98 4.80 15.27
C ASP A 182 4.59 3.30 15.17
N SER A 183 3.33 2.99 14.86
CA SER A 183 2.89 1.60 14.60
C SER A 183 3.55 1.03 13.33
N CYS A 184 3.61 1.80 12.24
CA CYS A 184 4.25 1.37 11.00
C CYS A 184 5.76 1.19 11.17
N LEU A 185 6.43 2.05 11.95
CA LEU A 185 7.85 1.92 12.26
C LEU A 185 8.13 0.69 13.13
N ALA A 186 7.30 0.43 14.15
CA ALA A 186 7.41 -0.77 14.97
C ALA A 186 7.24 -2.05 14.12
N GLN A 187 6.20 -2.09 13.28
CA GLN A 187 5.97 -3.20 12.35
C GLN A 187 7.15 -3.35 11.36
N ALA A 188 7.71 -2.26 10.87
CA ALA A 188 8.86 -2.31 9.97
C ALA A 188 10.10 -2.92 10.64
N LEU A 189 10.35 -2.58 11.91
CA LEU A 189 11.44 -3.17 12.69
C LEU A 189 11.25 -4.67 12.95
N GLU A 190 10.01 -5.10 13.16
CA GLU A 190 9.65 -6.53 13.32
C GLU A 190 9.84 -7.32 12.01
N LEU A 191 9.42 -6.75 10.88
CA LEU A 191 9.49 -7.40 9.57
C LEU A 191 10.87 -7.35 8.92
N GLY A 192 11.73 -6.41 9.30
CA GLY A 192 13.09 -6.28 8.76
C GLY A 192 13.16 -5.68 7.34
N PRO A 193 14.27 -5.90 6.61
CA PRO A 193 14.51 -5.28 5.30
C PRO A 193 13.51 -5.76 4.23
N LEU A 194 13.30 -4.93 3.20
CA LEU A 194 12.48 -5.27 2.04
C LEU A 194 13.13 -6.41 1.24
N ARG A 195 12.30 -7.36 0.79
CA ARG A 195 12.73 -8.43 -0.11
C ARG A 195 12.78 -7.95 -1.56
N ASN A 196 13.77 -8.42 -2.30
CA ASN A 196 13.88 -8.19 -3.75
C ASN A 196 13.10 -9.22 -4.58
N GLU A 197 12.74 -10.35 -3.98
CA GLU A 197 12.09 -11.45 -4.67
C GLU A 197 11.31 -12.32 -3.67
N GLY A 198 10.31 -13.03 -4.19
CA GLY A 198 9.52 -13.98 -3.41
C GLY A 198 10.13 -15.38 -3.43
N PRO A 199 9.66 -16.28 -2.56
CA PRO A 199 10.07 -17.67 -2.62
C PRO A 199 9.66 -18.29 -3.97
N GLU A 200 10.60 -18.97 -4.59
CA GLU A 200 10.33 -19.79 -5.77
C GLU A 200 9.51 -21.01 -5.36
N LEU A 201 8.46 -21.30 -6.13
CA LEU A 201 7.64 -22.49 -5.92
C LEU A 201 8.30 -23.67 -6.62
N SER A 202 8.36 -24.83 -5.94
CA SER A 202 8.89 -26.05 -6.54
C SER A 202 8.09 -26.44 -7.80
N PRO A 203 8.72 -27.09 -8.80
CA PRO A 203 8.00 -27.55 -9.99
C PRO A 203 6.79 -28.44 -9.68
N ALA A 204 6.91 -29.30 -8.66
CA ALA A 204 5.83 -30.15 -8.18
C ALA A 204 4.64 -29.32 -7.67
N LEU A 205 4.90 -28.31 -6.83
CA LEU A 205 3.86 -27.41 -6.34
C LEU A 205 3.23 -26.60 -7.47
N VAL A 206 4.01 -26.15 -8.46
CA VAL A 206 3.46 -25.45 -9.64
C VAL A 206 2.51 -26.35 -10.44
N GLU A 207 2.85 -27.63 -10.63
CA GLU A 207 1.98 -28.59 -11.33
C GLU A 207 0.70 -28.88 -10.55
N GLN A 208 0.82 -29.01 -9.23
CA GLN A 208 -0.32 -29.16 -8.34
C GLN A 208 -1.26 -27.95 -8.44
N LEU A 209 -0.73 -26.73 -8.37
CA LEU A 209 -1.52 -25.51 -8.52
C LEU A 209 -2.17 -25.41 -9.89
N ARG A 210 -1.51 -25.86 -10.96
CA ARG A 210 -2.10 -25.90 -12.30
C ARG A 210 -3.32 -26.82 -12.37
N THR A 211 -3.26 -27.97 -11.68
CA THR A 211 -4.35 -28.94 -11.64
C THR A 211 -5.52 -28.45 -10.80
N LEU A 212 -5.24 -27.78 -9.68
CA LEU A 212 -6.26 -27.31 -8.74
C LEU A 212 -6.87 -25.96 -9.14
N ALA A 213 -6.15 -25.11 -9.87
CA ALA A 213 -6.57 -23.75 -10.16
C ALA A 213 -7.98 -23.71 -10.79
N PRO A 214 -8.91 -22.92 -10.22
CA PRO A 214 -10.28 -22.89 -10.71
C PRO A 214 -10.36 -22.22 -12.09
N LYS A 215 -11.29 -22.72 -12.93
CA LYS A 215 -11.54 -22.15 -14.27
C LYS A 215 -11.86 -20.66 -14.15
N GLY A 216 -11.09 -19.82 -14.85
CA GLY A 216 -11.29 -18.37 -14.90
C GLY A 216 -10.49 -17.55 -13.89
N VAL A 217 -9.75 -18.19 -12.98
CA VAL A 217 -8.71 -17.54 -12.17
C VAL A 217 -7.35 -17.80 -12.81
N SER A 218 -6.52 -16.77 -12.92
CA SER A 218 -5.17 -16.92 -13.48
C SER A 218 -4.30 -17.76 -12.55
N LEU A 219 -3.54 -18.70 -13.12
CA LEU A 219 -2.52 -19.47 -12.37
C LEU A 219 -1.51 -18.53 -11.70
N ASP A 220 -1.18 -17.40 -12.33
CA ASP A 220 -0.28 -16.40 -11.76
C ASP A 220 -0.82 -15.78 -10.45
N MET A 221 -2.14 -15.54 -10.37
CA MET A 221 -2.77 -15.05 -9.15
C MET A 221 -2.68 -16.07 -8.02
N VAL A 222 -2.93 -17.35 -8.33
CA VAL A 222 -2.84 -18.44 -7.35
C VAL A 222 -1.40 -18.63 -6.88
N LYS A 223 -0.43 -18.66 -7.81
CA LYS A 223 1.00 -18.74 -7.48
C LYS A 223 1.44 -17.56 -6.61
N THR A 224 1.03 -16.34 -6.94
CA THR A 224 1.38 -15.15 -6.15
C THR A 224 0.83 -15.24 -4.72
N LEU A 225 -0.40 -15.74 -4.55
CA LEU A 225 -1.00 -15.98 -3.23
C LEU A 225 -0.23 -17.02 -2.42
N VAL A 226 0.17 -18.14 -3.05
CA VAL A 226 0.92 -19.20 -2.37
C VAL A 226 2.33 -18.72 -2.00
N SER A 227 3.05 -18.08 -2.93
CA SER A 227 4.35 -17.48 -2.64
C SER A 227 4.26 -16.42 -1.55
N TYR A 228 3.20 -15.61 -1.54
CA TYR A 228 2.99 -14.61 -0.49
C TYR A 228 2.75 -15.27 0.86
N TYR A 229 2.01 -16.37 0.91
CA TYR A 229 1.78 -17.13 2.12
C TYR A 229 3.10 -17.65 2.68
N LEU A 230 3.87 -18.35 1.86
CA LEU A 230 5.16 -18.93 2.25
C LEU A 230 6.14 -17.85 2.74
N ALA A 231 6.12 -16.67 2.12
CA ALA A 231 6.97 -15.57 2.50
C ALA A 231 6.55 -14.88 3.80
N ASN A 232 5.27 -14.91 4.16
CA ASN A 232 4.71 -14.09 5.26
C ASN A 232 4.06 -14.94 6.36
N LYS A 233 4.23 -16.27 6.33
CA LYS A 233 3.73 -17.16 7.36
C LYS A 233 4.44 -16.88 8.69
N PRO A 234 3.72 -16.47 9.75
CA PRO A 234 4.33 -16.34 11.06
C PRO A 234 4.65 -17.73 11.63
N GLU A 235 5.58 -17.79 12.58
CA GLU A 235 6.00 -19.06 13.20
C GLU A 235 4.90 -19.64 14.10
N ASP A 236 4.09 -18.78 14.72
CA ASP A 236 3.09 -19.13 15.74
C ASP A 236 1.67 -19.30 15.20
N SER A 237 1.47 -19.19 13.88
CA SER A 237 0.14 -19.27 13.27
C SER A 237 0.19 -19.78 11.83
N ASP A 238 -0.78 -20.63 11.48
CA ASP A 238 -1.02 -21.04 10.09
C ASP A 238 -1.79 -20.01 9.27
N TRP A 239 -2.27 -18.94 9.90
CA TRP A 239 -2.95 -17.84 9.23
C TRP A 239 -1.98 -16.71 8.88
N VAL A 240 -2.09 -16.21 7.66
CA VAL A 240 -1.39 -15.04 7.11
C VAL A 240 -2.37 -13.92 6.83
N VAL A 241 -1.97 -12.68 7.10
CA VAL A 241 -2.75 -11.50 6.70
C VAL A 241 -2.61 -11.27 5.20
N LEU A 242 -3.75 -11.29 4.48
CA LEU A 242 -3.86 -10.96 3.07
C LEU A 242 -4.26 -9.49 2.90
N PRO A 243 -3.35 -8.63 2.36
CA PRO A 243 -3.65 -7.25 2.02
C PRO A 243 -4.41 -7.17 0.69
N VAL A 244 -5.70 -7.52 0.70
CA VAL A 244 -6.56 -7.62 -0.49
C VAL A 244 -6.51 -6.36 -1.35
N ALA A 245 -6.61 -5.17 -0.74
CA ALA A 245 -6.57 -3.90 -1.48
C ALA A 245 -5.24 -3.69 -2.23
N ASN A 246 -4.11 -4.11 -1.63
CA ASN A 246 -2.80 -4.00 -2.26
C ASN A 246 -2.61 -5.07 -3.34
N PHE A 247 -3.23 -6.24 -3.21
CA PHE A 247 -3.27 -7.25 -4.29
C PHE A 247 -4.10 -6.77 -5.48
N ASP A 248 -5.27 -6.16 -5.22
CA ASP A 248 -6.08 -5.53 -6.27
C ASP A 248 -5.25 -4.48 -7.03
N ALA A 249 -4.56 -3.60 -6.30
CA ALA A 249 -3.64 -2.64 -6.89
C ALA A 249 -2.47 -3.29 -7.63
N TYR A 250 -1.90 -4.37 -7.09
CA TYR A 250 -0.79 -5.09 -7.72
C TYR A 250 -1.18 -5.70 -9.07
N PHE A 251 -2.37 -6.28 -9.16
CA PHE A 251 -2.90 -6.86 -10.39
C PHE A 251 -3.58 -5.82 -11.31
N GLY A 252 -3.66 -4.55 -10.91
CA GLY A 252 -4.33 -3.50 -11.68
C GLY A 252 -5.83 -3.75 -11.87
N THR A 253 -6.48 -4.42 -10.92
CA THR A 253 -7.90 -4.79 -11.01
C THR A 253 -8.53 -4.89 -9.63
N THR A 254 -9.77 -4.43 -9.47
CA THR A 254 -10.57 -4.66 -8.25
C THR A 254 -11.31 -5.98 -8.26
N SER A 255 -11.13 -6.78 -9.33
CA SER A 255 -11.78 -8.08 -9.47
C SER A 255 -11.12 -9.16 -8.62
N PHE A 256 -9.86 -8.97 -8.19
CA PHE A 256 -9.19 -9.97 -7.38
C PHE A 256 -9.90 -10.15 -6.04
N GLY A 257 -10.06 -9.08 -5.26
CA GLY A 257 -10.76 -9.13 -3.98
C GLY A 257 -12.24 -9.48 -4.12
N ARG A 258 -12.93 -8.89 -5.10
CA ARG A 258 -14.40 -8.97 -5.20
C ARG A 258 -14.91 -10.25 -5.86
N LYS A 259 -14.15 -10.82 -6.81
CA LYS A 259 -14.56 -11.94 -7.66
C LYS A 259 -13.62 -13.15 -7.51
N TYR A 260 -12.33 -12.99 -7.78
CA TYR A 260 -11.43 -14.14 -7.89
C TYR A 260 -11.19 -14.83 -6.54
N LEU A 261 -11.07 -14.08 -5.44
CA LEU A 261 -10.96 -14.67 -4.08
C LEU A 261 -12.15 -15.54 -3.67
N LYS A 262 -13.33 -15.35 -4.26
CA LYS A 262 -14.51 -16.19 -3.99
C LYS A 262 -14.55 -17.45 -4.85
N GLN A 263 -13.76 -17.49 -5.92
CA GLN A 263 -13.69 -18.62 -6.86
C GLN A 263 -12.59 -19.62 -6.48
N ILE A 264 -11.61 -19.20 -5.67
CA ILE A 264 -10.57 -20.08 -5.15
C ILE A 264 -11.20 -21.00 -4.10
N PRO A 265 -11.19 -22.34 -4.31
CA PRO A 265 -11.78 -23.29 -3.38
C PRO A 265 -10.94 -23.44 -2.11
N GLU A 266 -11.59 -23.88 -1.02
CA GLU A 266 -10.95 -24.16 0.27
C GLU A 266 -9.85 -25.23 0.17
N THR A 267 -9.91 -26.12 -0.83
CA THR A 267 -8.83 -27.07 -1.13
C THR A 267 -7.50 -26.40 -1.48
N ILE A 268 -7.52 -25.18 -2.02
CA ILE A 268 -6.32 -24.37 -2.26
C ILE A 268 -6.07 -23.42 -1.10
N MET A 269 -7.12 -22.76 -0.61
CA MET A 269 -7.00 -21.68 0.35
C MET A 269 -8.29 -21.49 1.14
N GLU A 270 -8.16 -21.51 2.46
CA GLU A 270 -9.20 -21.07 3.38
C GLU A 270 -8.99 -19.61 3.76
N ARG A 271 -10.06 -18.84 3.90
CA ARG A 271 -9.97 -17.43 4.27
C ARG A 271 -11.13 -16.98 5.16
N SER A 272 -10.85 -15.98 5.99
CA SER A 272 -11.91 -15.24 6.68
C SER A 272 -12.66 -14.31 5.73
N GLU A 273 -13.75 -13.74 6.24
CA GLU A 273 -14.37 -12.58 5.63
C GLU A 273 -13.38 -11.42 5.49
N THR A 274 -13.60 -10.59 4.47
CA THR A 274 -12.78 -9.42 4.15
C THR A 274 -13.40 -8.17 4.77
N GLY A 275 -12.60 -7.38 5.47
CA GLY A 275 -12.99 -6.07 5.99
C GLY A 275 -11.84 -5.07 5.87
N PHE A 276 -12.14 -3.82 5.48
CA PHE A 276 -11.15 -2.74 5.29
C PHE A 276 -9.96 -3.14 4.39
N GLY A 277 -10.23 -3.83 3.29
CA GLY A 277 -9.20 -4.30 2.36
C GLY A 277 -8.27 -5.38 2.90
N LEU A 278 -8.62 -6.04 4.02
CA LEU A 278 -7.83 -7.09 4.68
C LEU A 278 -8.68 -8.35 4.91
N CYS A 279 -8.05 -9.52 4.83
CA CYS A 279 -8.54 -10.73 5.46
C CYS A 279 -7.36 -11.56 5.97
N ARG A 280 -7.64 -12.65 6.69
CA ARG A 280 -6.65 -13.70 6.96
C ARG A 280 -6.93 -14.90 6.08
N TYR A 281 -5.87 -15.61 5.70
CA TYR A 281 -5.97 -16.85 4.94
C TYR A 281 -4.91 -17.86 5.36
N ARG A 282 -5.16 -19.12 5.04
CA ARG A 282 -4.19 -20.21 5.13
C ARG A 282 -4.26 -21.08 3.89
N LEU A 283 -3.20 -21.82 3.61
CA LEU A 283 -3.24 -22.81 2.53
C LEU A 283 -4.19 -23.95 2.91
N GLY A 284 -4.96 -24.39 1.93
CA GLY A 284 -5.89 -25.50 2.09
C GLY A 284 -5.18 -26.85 2.17
N GLU A 285 -5.85 -27.85 2.74
CA GLU A 285 -5.32 -29.22 2.88
C GLU A 285 -4.96 -29.88 1.54
N GLY A 286 -5.51 -29.38 0.43
CA GLY A 286 -5.19 -29.85 -0.91
C GLY A 286 -3.86 -29.34 -1.44
N ILE A 287 -3.14 -28.46 -0.73
CA ILE A 287 -1.79 -27.99 -1.07
C ILE A 287 -0.76 -28.76 -0.26
N VAL A 288 0.14 -29.46 -0.95
CA VAL A 288 1.22 -30.24 -0.33
C VAL A 288 2.52 -29.50 -0.59
N ILE A 289 3.18 -29.08 0.49
CA ILE A 289 4.50 -28.45 0.42
C ILE A 289 5.50 -29.54 0.79
N GLU A 290 6.26 -30.00 -0.20
CA GLU A 290 7.40 -30.88 0.07
C GLU A 290 8.46 -30.07 0.82
N SER A 291 8.87 -30.56 1.99
CA SER A 291 9.89 -29.97 2.86
C SER A 291 11.30 -30.24 2.35
#